data_AF-A0A2D4J615-F1
#
_entry.id   AF-A0A2D4J615-F1
#
_cell.length_a   1.000
_cell.length_b   1.000
_cell.length_c   1.000
_cell.angle_alpha   90.00
_cell.angle_beta   90.00
_cell.angle_gamma   90.00
#
_symmetry.space_group_name_H-M   'P 1'
#
loop_
_entity.id
_entity.type
_entity.pdbx_description
1 polymer ?
#
loop_
_entity_poly.entity_id
_entity_poly.type
_entity_poly.pdbx_seq_one_letter_code
_entity_poly.pdbx_strand_id
1 'polypeptide(L)'
;VIKTTETMKINQIIGSFQAYDEDTQKIAQRITYAKGSDIANWLIINAKTAEISLRKVLDYESPYVINGTYTATILAISTDYPPKTATGTIVIQIEDKNDHCPILVTPKTNVCTDTKYINITVEDRDRPPNGGPFTFMIIDEPERMSDKWRIGHIDGKYES
;
A
#
# COMPACT_ATOMS: atom_id res chain seq x y z
N VAL A 1 9.50 0.43 14.11
CA VAL A 1 9.07 0.41 12.70
C VAL A 1 9.02 -1.04 12.24
N ILE A 2 7.97 -1.46 11.55
CA ILE A 2 7.83 -2.78 10.95
C ILE A 2 7.94 -2.62 9.44
N LYS A 3 8.74 -3.45 8.77
CA LYS A 3 8.80 -3.50 7.31
C LYS A 3 8.00 -4.70 6.81
N THR A 4 7.09 -4.48 5.87
CA THR A 4 6.15 -5.47 5.35
C THR A 4 6.00 -5.33 3.83
N THR A 5 5.24 -6.23 3.22
CA THR A 5 4.95 -6.28 1.78
C THR A 5 3.49 -6.69 1.58
N GLU A 6 2.89 -6.34 0.45
CA GLU A 6 1.50 -6.65 0.10
C GLU A 6 1.23 -8.15 -0.09
N THR A 7 2.30 -8.92 -0.33
CA THR A 7 2.26 -10.38 -0.42
C THR A 7 2.04 -11.07 0.94
N MET A 8 2.01 -10.34 2.05
CA MET A 8 1.73 -10.89 3.37
C MET A 8 0.27 -11.34 3.50
N LYS A 9 0.05 -12.43 4.23
CA LYS A 9 -1.26 -13.07 4.33
C LYS A 9 -2.01 -12.66 5.60
N ILE A 10 -3.33 -12.80 5.54
CA ILE A 10 -4.19 -12.69 6.73
C ILE A 10 -3.70 -13.66 7.82
N ASN A 11 -3.74 -13.20 9.07
CA ASN A 11 -3.23 -13.84 10.29
C ASN A 11 -1.71 -13.99 10.37
N GLN A 12 -0.93 -13.53 9.40
CA GLN A 12 0.52 -13.53 9.50
C GLN A 12 0.97 -12.53 10.57
N ILE A 13 1.88 -12.96 11.46
CA ILE A 13 2.49 -12.11 12.49
C ILE A 13 3.52 -11.20 11.81
N ILE A 14 3.41 -9.90 12.05
CA ILE A 14 4.30 -8.88 11.48
C ILE A 14 5.29 -8.31 12.50
N GLY A 15 5.05 -8.54 13.80
CA GLY A 15 5.94 -8.11 14.87
C GLY A 15 5.30 -8.26 16.24
N SER A 16 6.02 -7.86 17.28
CA SER A 16 5.50 -7.77 18.65
C SER A 16 6.04 -6.51 19.33
N PHE A 17 5.20 -5.87 20.13
CA PHE A 17 5.52 -4.61 20.82
C PHE A 17 5.15 -4.70 22.29
N GLN A 18 5.99 -5.43 23.03
CA GLN A 18 5.83 -5.57 24.47
C GLN A 18 6.25 -4.29 25.19
N ALA A 19 5.56 -4.00 26.29
CA ALA A 19 5.97 -2.97 27.24
C ALA A 19 7.14 -3.52 28.08
N TYR A 20 8.11 -2.64 28.35
CA TYR A 20 9.27 -2.93 29.21
C TYR A 20 9.22 -2.04 30.44
N ASP A 21 9.61 -2.61 31.56
CA ASP A 21 9.81 -1.90 32.82
C ASP A 21 11.14 -1.13 32.75
N GLU A 22 11.11 0.18 32.99
CA GLU A 22 12.26 1.07 32.77
C GLU A 22 13.40 0.81 33.77
N ASP A 23 13.08 0.44 35.00
CA ASP A 23 14.06 0.18 36.05
C ASP A 23 14.80 -1.14 35.83
N THR A 24 14.06 -2.18 35.42
CA THR A 24 14.60 -3.55 35.31
C THR A 24 14.97 -3.95 33.88
N GLN A 25 14.53 -3.19 32.87
CA GLN A 25 14.67 -3.49 31.44
C GLN A 25 14.08 -4.86 31.05
N LYS A 26 13.15 -5.38 31.85
CA LYS A 26 12.44 -6.65 31.60
C LYS A 26 11.06 -6.37 31.03
N ILE A 27 10.46 -7.39 30.43
CA ILE A 27 9.06 -7.31 29.98
C ILE A 27 8.19 -6.96 31.19
N ALA A 28 7.40 -5.90 31.04
CA ALA A 28 6.47 -5.45 32.06
C ALA A 28 5.43 -6.55 32.33
N GLN A 29 5.28 -6.89 33.61
CA GLN A 29 4.30 -7.87 34.04
C GLN A 29 2.95 -7.20 34.28
N ARG A 30 1.88 -8.01 34.38
CA ARG A 30 0.53 -7.50 34.70
C ARG A 30 0.04 -6.46 33.67
N ILE A 31 0.46 -6.62 32.41
CA ILE A 31 0.04 -5.78 31.29
C ILE A 31 -0.91 -6.56 30.37
N THR A 32 -1.98 -5.91 29.94
CA THR A 32 -2.83 -6.37 28.83
C THR A 32 -2.70 -5.41 27.66
N TYR A 33 -2.56 -5.96 26.46
CA TYR A 33 -2.43 -5.17 25.23
C TYR A 33 -3.77 -5.02 24.53
N ALA A 34 -4.02 -3.84 24.00
CA ALA A 34 -5.22 -3.55 23.22
C ALA A 34 -4.88 -2.68 22.02
N LYS A 35 -5.76 -2.71 21.03
CA LYS A 35 -5.65 -1.86 19.86
C LYS A 35 -6.12 -0.45 20.23
N GLY A 36 -5.31 0.56 19.93
CA GLY A 36 -5.70 1.96 19.98
C GLY A 36 -6.33 2.36 18.64
N SER A 37 -5.70 3.29 17.94
CA SER A 37 -6.10 3.74 16.60
C SER A 37 -5.61 2.78 15.51
N ASP A 38 -6.52 2.35 14.64
CA ASP A 38 -6.24 1.52 13.46
C ASP A 38 -7.38 1.77 12.45
N ILE A 39 -7.29 2.89 11.72
CA ILE A 39 -8.36 3.44 10.89
C ILE A 39 -8.82 2.46 9.79
N ALA A 40 -7.89 1.70 9.20
CA ALA A 40 -8.18 0.72 8.17
C ALA A 40 -8.64 -0.65 8.74
N ASN A 41 -8.54 -0.80 10.06
CA ASN A 41 -8.81 -2.03 10.79
C ASN A 41 -7.99 -3.22 10.25
N TRP A 42 -6.70 -2.99 9.99
CA TRP A 42 -5.78 -3.97 9.41
C TRP A 42 -5.08 -4.85 10.44
N LEU A 43 -5.07 -4.45 11.71
CA LEU A 43 -4.26 -5.09 12.73
C LEU A 43 -5.12 -5.86 13.75
N ILE A 44 -4.58 -6.99 14.19
CA ILE A 44 -5.00 -7.75 15.36
C ILE A 44 -3.84 -7.72 16.34
N ILE A 45 -4.14 -7.52 17.63
CA ILE A 45 -3.15 -7.56 18.70
C ILE A 45 -3.51 -8.70 19.66
N ASN A 46 -2.53 -9.53 19.98
CA ASN A 46 -2.68 -10.51 21.05
C ASN A 46 -2.57 -9.80 22.40
N ALA A 47 -3.63 -9.89 23.20
CA ALA A 47 -3.74 -9.19 24.47
C ALA A 47 -2.71 -9.61 25.53
N LYS A 48 -2.06 -10.78 25.36
CA LYS A 48 -1.06 -11.31 26.30
C LYS A 48 0.37 -11.17 25.77
N THR A 49 0.59 -11.50 24.51
CA THR A 49 1.95 -11.57 23.93
C THR A 49 2.41 -10.27 23.27
N ALA A 50 1.48 -9.34 23.02
CA ALA A 50 1.68 -8.15 22.19
C ALA A 50 2.04 -8.43 20.72
N GLU A 51 1.85 -9.68 20.26
CA GLU A 51 2.02 -10.02 18.86
C GLU A 51 0.96 -9.34 18.00
N ILE A 52 1.42 -8.73 16.92
CA ILE A 52 0.58 -8.05 15.94
C ILE A 52 0.50 -8.94 14.71
N SER A 53 -0.72 -9.24 14.28
CA SER A 53 -1.00 -9.95 13.05
C SER A 53 -1.95 -9.20 12.14
N LEU A 54 -1.97 -9.59 10.87
CA LEU A 54 -2.80 -8.96 9.86
C LEU A 54 -4.24 -9.48 9.91
N ARG A 55 -5.21 -8.57 10.01
CA ARG A 55 -6.63 -8.84 9.81
C ARG A 55 -7.00 -8.86 8.32
N LYS A 56 -6.30 -8.08 7.51
CA LYS A 56 -6.52 -7.93 6.07
C LYS A 56 -5.18 -7.96 5.32
N VAL A 57 -5.23 -8.23 4.03
CA VAL A 57 -4.09 -8.05 3.14
C VAL A 57 -3.74 -6.55 3.12
N LEU A 58 -2.44 -6.25 3.15
CA LEU A 58 -1.94 -4.88 3.05
C LEU A 58 -2.02 -4.44 1.59
N ASP A 59 -2.29 -3.16 1.40
CA ASP A 59 -2.52 -2.53 0.10
C ASP A 59 -1.82 -1.17 0.14
N TYR A 60 -0.76 -1.01 -0.65
CA TYR A 60 0.11 0.16 -0.71
C TYR A 60 -0.63 1.34 -1.34
N GLU A 61 -1.48 1.09 -2.32
CA GLU A 61 -2.34 2.05 -3.03
C GLU A 61 -3.51 2.53 -2.16
N SER A 62 -3.71 1.91 -1.00
CA SER A 62 -4.78 2.28 -0.08
C SER A 62 -4.69 3.75 0.36
N PRO A 63 -5.81 4.49 0.45
CA PRO A 63 -5.81 5.89 0.90
C PRO A 63 -5.34 6.07 2.35
N TYR A 64 -5.25 4.98 3.12
CA TYR A 64 -4.73 4.99 4.48
C TYR A 64 -3.20 4.92 4.54
N VAL A 65 -2.54 4.64 3.42
CA VAL A 65 -1.08 4.56 3.30
C VAL A 65 -0.55 5.88 2.75
N ILE A 66 0.23 6.58 3.57
CA ILE A 66 0.79 7.88 3.22
C ILE A 66 2.29 7.68 3.01
N ASN A 67 2.77 7.95 1.80
CA ASN A 67 4.19 7.77 1.43
C ASN A 67 4.72 6.35 1.77
N GLY A 68 3.93 5.30 1.49
CA GLY A 68 4.29 3.91 1.76
C GLY A 68 4.25 3.51 3.23
N THR A 69 3.65 4.35 4.08
CA THR A 69 3.59 4.14 5.53
C THR A 69 2.15 4.11 6.03
N TYR A 70 1.82 3.10 6.81
CA TYR A 70 0.60 3.01 7.61
C TYR A 70 0.93 3.17 9.09
N THR A 71 0.16 3.98 9.82
CA THR A 71 0.38 4.23 11.26
C THR A 71 -0.82 3.79 12.08
N ALA A 72 -0.53 3.10 13.18
CA ALA A 72 -1.53 2.65 14.15
C ALA A 72 -1.01 2.90 15.57
N THR A 73 -1.87 2.80 16.58
CA THR A 73 -1.46 2.83 17.98
C THR A 73 -1.90 1.58 18.73
N ILE A 74 -1.09 1.19 19.70
CA ILE A 74 -1.37 0.12 20.66
C ILE A 74 -1.36 0.68 22.06
N LEU A 75 -2.16 0.07 22.92
CA LEU A 75 -2.28 0.42 24.32
C LEU A 75 -1.71 -0.73 25.15
N ALA A 76 -0.83 -0.40 26.09
CA ALA A 76 -0.39 -1.29 27.15
C ALA A 76 -1.07 -0.83 28.44
N ILE A 77 -1.92 -1.69 29.01
CA ILE A 77 -2.79 -1.35 30.14
C ILE A 77 -2.39 -2.22 31.32
N SER A 78 -1.99 -1.61 32.44
CA SER A 78 -1.69 -2.36 33.67
C SER A 78 -2.96 -2.89 34.31
N THR A 79 -2.87 -4.04 34.97
CA THR A 79 -3.97 -4.64 35.75
C THR A 79 -3.98 -4.16 37.21
N ASP A 80 -3.19 -3.13 37.53
CA ASP A 80 -3.19 -2.50 38.84
C ASP A 80 -4.42 -1.59 39.02
N TYR A 81 -4.67 -1.17 40.27
CA TYR A 81 -5.76 -0.27 40.59
C TYR A 81 -5.24 1.03 41.23
N PRO A 82 -5.50 2.20 40.62
CA PRO A 82 -6.12 2.40 39.30
C PRO A 82 -5.22 1.93 38.13
N PRO A 83 -5.80 1.52 36.99
CA PRO A 83 -5.03 1.07 35.84
C PRO A 83 -4.23 2.24 35.23
N LYS A 84 -3.03 1.94 34.76
CA LYS A 84 -2.19 2.86 34.00
C LYS A 84 -2.16 2.45 32.54
N THR A 85 -2.11 3.42 31.62
CA THR A 85 -2.07 3.16 30.19
C THR A 85 -0.88 3.86 29.56
N ALA A 86 -0.08 3.10 28.81
CA ALA A 86 0.92 3.62 27.89
C ALA A 86 0.44 3.42 26.45
N THR A 87 0.70 4.40 25.58
CA THR A 87 0.36 4.33 24.16
C THR A 87 1.63 4.27 23.33
N GLY A 88 1.74 3.25 22.49
CA GLY A 88 2.83 3.09 21.52
C GLY A 88 2.33 3.33 20.10
N THR A 89 3.10 4.07 19.30
CA THR A 89 2.82 4.24 17.86
C THR A 89 3.57 3.19 17.06
N ILE A 90 2.85 2.47 16.21
CA ILE A 90 3.41 1.52 15.26
C ILE A 90 3.45 2.20 13.90
N VAL A 91 4.61 2.12 13.26
CA VAL A 91 4.85 2.59 11.90
C VAL A 91 5.13 1.36 11.05
N ILE A 92 4.26 1.10 10.08
CA ILE A 92 4.35 -0.02 9.14
C ILE A 92 4.77 0.55 7.79
N GLN A 93 5.96 0.19 7.33
CA GLN A 93 6.46 0.51 6.00
C GLN A 93 6.12 -0.63 5.06
N ILE A 94 5.31 -0.33 4.04
CA ILE A 94 4.83 -1.30 3.06
C ILE A 94 5.69 -1.15 1.81
N GLU A 95 6.26 -2.26 1.36
CA GLU A 95 6.89 -2.38 0.06
C GLU A 95 5.80 -2.57 -1.01
N ASP A 96 5.75 -1.66 -1.97
CA ASP A 96 4.93 -1.69 -3.18
C ASP A 96 5.33 -2.87 -4.09
N LYS A 97 4.33 -3.62 -4.54
CA LYS A 97 4.46 -4.68 -5.54
C LYS A 97 3.73 -4.29 -6.81
N ASN A 98 4.29 -4.71 -7.93
CA ASN A 98 3.65 -4.58 -9.24
C ASN A 98 2.45 -5.55 -9.35
N ASP A 99 1.31 -5.17 -8.80
CA ASP A 99 0.09 -5.97 -8.72
C ASP A 99 -1.12 -5.31 -9.39
N HIS A 100 -0.97 -4.09 -9.90
CA HIS A 100 -1.90 -3.47 -10.82
C HIS A 100 -1.37 -3.55 -12.27
N CYS A 101 -2.27 -3.86 -13.19
CA CYS A 101 -1.94 -3.82 -14.61
C CYS A 101 -2.22 -2.42 -15.16
N PRO A 102 -1.39 -1.91 -16.08
CA PRO A 102 -1.67 -0.66 -16.76
C PRO A 102 -2.98 -0.75 -17.56
N ILE A 103 -3.83 0.28 -17.42
CA ILE A 103 -5.10 0.41 -18.13
C ILE A 103 -5.09 1.58 -19.09
N LEU A 104 -5.66 1.38 -20.28
CA LEU A 104 -5.92 2.47 -21.23
C LEU A 104 -7.15 3.24 -20.76
N VAL A 105 -6.98 4.49 -20.34
CA VAL A 105 -8.09 5.35 -19.95
C VAL A 105 -8.68 6.14 -21.11
N THR A 106 -7.99 6.18 -22.26
CA THR A 106 -8.55 6.75 -23.48
C THR A 106 -9.77 5.94 -23.93
N PRO A 107 -10.96 6.56 -24.04
CA PRO A 107 -12.15 5.85 -24.45
C PRO A 107 -12.03 5.33 -25.89
N LYS A 108 -12.66 4.19 -26.14
CA LYS A 108 -12.78 3.65 -27.50
C LYS A 108 -13.43 4.69 -28.40
N THR A 109 -12.68 5.18 -29.37
CA THR A 109 -13.14 6.22 -30.29
C THR A 109 -13.16 5.70 -31.72
N ASN A 110 -14.17 6.10 -32.48
CA ASN A 110 -14.19 5.91 -33.92
C ASN A 110 -13.40 7.05 -34.55
N VAL A 111 -12.44 6.71 -35.39
CA VAL A 111 -11.51 7.69 -35.93
C VAL A 111 -11.86 7.96 -37.39
N CYS A 112 -12.07 9.24 -37.72
CA CYS A 112 -12.25 9.67 -39.09
C CYS A 112 -10.89 9.76 -39.81
N THR A 113 -10.89 9.60 -41.12
CA THR A 113 -9.68 9.56 -41.96
C THR A 113 -8.85 10.86 -41.95
N ASP A 114 -9.42 11.97 -41.50
CA ASP A 114 -8.77 13.28 -41.37
C ASP A 114 -8.11 13.51 -40.01
N THR A 115 -8.29 12.60 -39.04
CA THR A 115 -7.65 12.71 -37.72
C THR A 115 -6.15 12.46 -37.83
N LYS A 116 -5.34 13.44 -37.40
CA LYS A 116 -3.87 13.40 -37.51
C LYS A 116 -3.21 12.51 -36.46
N TYR A 117 -3.71 12.52 -35.23
CA TYR A 117 -3.19 11.74 -34.11
C TYR A 117 -4.27 11.52 -33.05
N ILE A 118 -4.06 10.51 -32.21
CA ILE A 118 -4.90 10.18 -31.07
C ILE A 118 -4.00 10.15 -29.83
N ASN A 119 -4.40 10.87 -28.80
CA ASN A 119 -3.70 10.79 -27.52
C ASN A 119 -4.17 9.57 -26.75
N ILE A 120 -3.22 8.70 -26.43
CA ILE A 120 -3.43 7.55 -25.59
C ILE A 120 -2.87 7.86 -24.21
N THR A 121 -3.69 7.65 -23.18
CA THR A 121 -3.29 7.80 -21.79
C THR A 121 -3.40 6.43 -21.12
N VAL A 122 -2.34 6.07 -20.40
CA VAL A 122 -2.28 4.87 -19.56
C VAL A 122 -2.24 5.33 -18.12
N GLU A 123 -3.04 4.67 -17.30
CA GLU A 123 -2.95 4.77 -15.85
C GLU A 123 -2.54 3.42 -15.30
N ASP A 124 -1.62 3.46 -14.36
CA ASP A 124 -1.28 2.34 -13.49
C ASP A 124 -1.34 2.88 -12.06
N ARG A 125 -1.86 2.08 -11.14
CA ARG A 125 -2.05 2.52 -9.75
C ARG A 125 -0.78 2.34 -8.93
N ASP A 126 0.11 1.46 -9.35
CA ASP A 126 1.38 1.22 -8.67
C ASP A 126 2.29 2.44 -8.81
N ARG A 127 3.22 2.65 -7.86
CA ARG A 127 4.17 3.77 -7.96
C ARG A 127 5.39 3.40 -8.78
N PRO A 128 6.15 4.39 -9.27
CA PRO A 128 7.45 4.10 -9.89
C PRO A 128 8.35 3.30 -8.94
N PRO A 129 9.00 2.22 -9.40
CA PRO A 129 9.17 1.82 -10.82
C PRO A 129 8.10 0.86 -11.38
N ASN A 130 7.09 0.49 -10.60
CA ASN A 130 6.07 -0.49 -10.99
C ASN A 130 5.03 0.13 -11.95
N GLY A 131 4.59 1.37 -11.70
CA GLY A 131 3.60 2.08 -12.55
C GLY A 131 4.17 2.89 -13.72
N GLY A 132 5.30 2.49 -14.30
CA GLY A 132 5.88 3.10 -15.50
C GLY A 132 7.40 3.35 -15.43
N PRO A 133 8.06 3.66 -16.57
CA PRO A 133 7.49 4.01 -17.88
C PRO A 133 6.93 2.82 -18.68
N PHE A 134 5.94 3.10 -19.54
CA PHE A 134 5.23 2.07 -20.32
C PHE A 134 5.79 1.89 -21.74
N THR A 135 5.60 0.70 -22.32
CA THR A 135 5.89 0.38 -23.72
C THR A 135 4.59 0.09 -24.47
N PHE A 136 4.50 0.59 -25.71
CA PHE A 136 3.32 0.43 -26.56
C PHE A 136 3.68 -0.30 -27.84
N MET A 137 2.74 -1.10 -28.36
CA MET A 137 2.86 -1.77 -29.65
C MET A 137 1.52 -1.75 -30.39
N ILE A 138 1.58 -1.64 -31.72
CA ILE A 138 0.40 -1.75 -32.58
C ILE A 138 0.18 -3.23 -32.86
N ILE A 139 -1.01 -3.74 -32.54
CA ILE A 139 -1.42 -5.09 -32.90
C ILE A 139 -1.79 -5.07 -34.38
N ASP A 140 -1.17 -5.94 -35.17
CA ASP A 140 -1.40 -6.04 -36.62
C ASP A 140 -2.65 -6.89 -36.95
N GLU A 141 -3.77 -6.54 -36.30
CA GLU A 141 -5.05 -7.22 -36.50
C GLU A 141 -6.17 -6.20 -36.71
N PRO A 142 -6.85 -6.22 -37.88
CA PRO A 142 -6.62 -7.10 -39.04
C PRO A 142 -5.26 -6.82 -39.73
N GLU A 143 -4.78 -7.76 -40.55
CA GLU A 143 -3.48 -7.66 -41.23
C GLU A 143 -3.27 -6.29 -41.89
N ARG A 144 -2.06 -5.74 -41.77
CA ARG A 144 -1.65 -4.41 -42.27
C ARG A 144 -2.24 -3.22 -41.49
N MET A 145 -2.74 -3.44 -40.27
CA MET A 145 -3.11 -2.35 -39.37
C MET A 145 -1.88 -1.53 -38.96
N SER A 146 -0.75 -2.20 -38.75
CA SER A 146 0.54 -1.60 -38.39
C SER A 146 1.15 -0.72 -39.50
N ASP A 147 0.76 -0.92 -40.76
CA ASP A 147 1.15 -0.03 -41.87
C ASP A 147 0.49 1.35 -41.77
N LYS A 148 -0.71 1.41 -41.18
CA LYS A 148 -1.57 2.62 -41.16
C LYS A 148 -1.35 3.51 -39.95
N TRP A 149 -0.81 2.95 -38.87
CA TRP A 149 -0.63 3.64 -37.60
C TRP A 149 0.83 3.64 -37.19
N ARG A 150 1.23 4.66 -36.44
CA ARG A 150 2.55 4.74 -35.80
C ARG A 150 2.37 5.26 -34.39
N ILE A 151 3.15 4.72 -33.47
CA ILE A 151 3.21 5.22 -32.10
C ILE A 151 4.24 6.36 -32.08
N GLY A 152 3.82 7.52 -31.59
CA GLY A 152 4.70 8.65 -31.27
C GLY A 152 4.74 8.88 -29.77
N HIS A 153 5.86 9.39 -29.26
CA HIS A 153 5.98 9.82 -27.87
C HIS A 153 5.64 11.31 -27.77
N ILE A 154 4.77 11.69 -26.84
CA ILE A 154 4.52 13.08 -26.49
C ILE A 154 4.96 13.23 -25.04
N ASP A 155 6.11 13.87 -24.80
CA ASP A 155 6.58 14.16 -23.45
C ASP A 155 5.62 15.13 -22.76
N GLY A 156 4.81 14.63 -21.85
CA GLY A 156 3.88 15.42 -21.04
C GLY A 156 4.60 16.23 -19.97
N LYS A 157 5.39 17.24 -20.35
CA LYS A 157 5.75 18.33 -19.43
C LYS A 157 4.69 19.43 -19.50
N TYR A 158 3.66 19.31 -18.67
CA TYR A 158 2.93 20.50 -18.24
C TYR A 158 3.57 20.95 -16.92
N GLU A 159 4.53 21.87 -17.02
CA GLU A 159 4.96 22.68 -15.88
C GLU A 159 3.80 23.65 -15.54
N SER A 160 3.34 23.63 -14.30
CA SER A 160 2.53 24.70 -13.68
C SER A 160 3.32 25.32 -12.55
#